data_AF-S9V1M1-F1
#
_entry.id   AF-S9V1M1-F1
#
_cell.length_a   1.000
_cell.length_b   1.000
_cell.length_c   1.000
_cell.angle_alpha   90.00
_cell.angle_beta   90.00
_cell.angle_gamma   90.00
#
_symmetry.space_group_name_H-M   'P 1'
#
loop_
_entity.id
_entity.type
_entity.pdbx_description
1 polymer ?
#
loop_
_entity_poly.entity_id
_entity_poly.type
_entity_poly.pdbx_seq_one_letter_code
_entity_poly.pdbx_strand_id
1 'polypeptide(L)'
;MQKNIARVVQSARKQLLRLSAVSSSTWGPKAEIMRPFYLALVESILLYAIPAWWKRTPPSQRKQLAQVQRKGASIISGVPSNASTEDLLREAYLQPLEITAAIRSIEYYLKAKTRGGLLAEGAKLQFDDDGTVQSYLNSVRAHYQKIDTYGTRLGPETLEPGRRPYFATTAPGGLSANEATEEAKKQANEERIASKLGTCAYSLWTDGSAVLEEGSCGAAILYDAEQKVVQKASRGAGMLACSYRAECVAMEVGLRMLWDTLPKVRKRKRLKVAVFTDSLSLLMALETGPVNAGEGILRRIWRRILRLMRRKHVHFSFQFIFAHTEIAMHDAVDDLAKKGRKFNSQNVPAWITDIVTSIKRVRVRPALALMSQPQTHRQKMTEGSAPHAANARLTRSGEVMLAQFRCGSSTKFGIFQRILEHSTEAECRWCKEAAEKAPASKRPRSPRVTLEVVGEKAAEDEDAVSVLSEGASSTSTVRHIVKAIDQATQPPQTAASPSPPRKQKRTGTTPAEEVQASSPTVKDQAEPPEQPAPFCRAARTEQRVFCPECYSVFSCRSSLVKHLKTMHDVPAKSANHRAGSSLAAPQDKW
;
A
#
# COMPACT_ATOMS: atom_id res chain seq x y z
N MET A 1 4.31 -8.94 -31.59
CA MET A 1 3.44 -8.28 -30.59
C MET A 1 2.01 -8.86 -30.56
N GLN A 2 1.32 -8.95 -31.70
CA GLN A 2 -0.07 -9.43 -31.76
C GLN A 2 -0.30 -10.81 -31.14
N LYS A 3 0.56 -11.81 -31.46
CA LYS A 3 0.51 -13.17 -30.86
C LYS A 3 0.61 -13.15 -29.33
N ASN A 4 1.36 -12.21 -28.75
CA ASN A 4 1.50 -12.10 -27.30
C ASN A 4 0.22 -11.58 -26.64
N ILE A 5 -0.41 -10.55 -27.22
CA ILE A 5 -1.66 -9.99 -26.65
C ILE A 5 -2.82 -10.97 -26.77
N ALA A 6 -2.94 -11.66 -27.90
CA ALA A 6 -3.95 -12.70 -28.07
C ALA A 6 -3.83 -13.77 -26.96
N ARG A 7 -2.60 -14.21 -26.65
CA ARG A 7 -2.33 -15.14 -25.54
C ARG A 7 -2.70 -14.55 -24.19
N VAL A 8 -2.31 -13.31 -23.90
CA VAL A 8 -2.67 -12.61 -22.64
C VAL A 8 -4.18 -12.51 -22.47
N VAL A 9 -4.91 -12.11 -23.51
CA VAL A 9 -6.37 -12.01 -23.53
C VAL A 9 -7.01 -13.38 -23.31
N GLN A 10 -6.51 -14.43 -23.98
CA GLN A 10 -7.01 -15.80 -23.82
C GLN A 10 -6.81 -16.32 -22.39
N SER A 11 -5.61 -16.13 -21.83
CA SER A 11 -5.30 -16.51 -20.45
C SER A 11 -6.17 -15.78 -19.43
N ALA A 12 -6.35 -14.46 -19.61
CA ALA A 12 -7.20 -13.67 -18.73
C ALA A 12 -8.68 -14.07 -18.84
N ARG A 13 -9.20 -14.33 -20.06
CA ARG A 13 -10.57 -14.83 -20.27
C ARG A 13 -10.81 -16.18 -19.60
N LYS A 14 -9.83 -17.08 -19.62
CA LYS A 14 -9.92 -18.37 -18.91
C LYS A 14 -10.08 -18.17 -17.39
N GLN A 15 -9.36 -17.22 -16.81
CA GLN A 15 -9.52 -16.91 -15.38
C GLN A 15 -10.84 -16.20 -15.08
N LEU A 16 -11.33 -15.34 -15.98
CA LEU A 16 -12.66 -14.73 -15.85
C LEU A 16 -13.77 -15.78 -15.86
N LEU A 17 -13.67 -16.81 -16.71
CA LEU A 17 -14.65 -17.91 -16.72
C LEU A 17 -14.73 -18.63 -15.39
N ARG A 18 -13.57 -18.88 -14.75
CA ARG A 18 -13.51 -19.45 -13.40
C ARG A 18 -14.10 -18.51 -12.36
N LEU A 19 -13.82 -17.22 -12.47
CA LEU A 19 -14.37 -16.21 -11.57
C LEU A 19 -15.89 -16.08 -11.72
N SER A 20 -16.43 -16.20 -12.93
CA SER A 20 -17.89 -16.22 -13.14
C SER A 20 -18.56 -17.48 -12.64
N ALA A 21 -17.83 -18.58 -12.43
CA ALA A 21 -18.39 -19.81 -11.90
C ALA A 21 -18.66 -19.74 -10.39
N VAL A 22 -18.03 -18.82 -9.67
CA VAL A 22 -18.16 -18.69 -8.20
C VAL A 22 -19.11 -17.59 -7.76
N SER A 23 -19.70 -16.85 -8.69
CA SER A 23 -20.63 -15.74 -8.39
C SER A 23 -21.63 -15.51 -9.50
N SER A 24 -22.87 -15.20 -9.14
CA SER A 24 -23.91 -14.72 -10.05
C SER A 24 -24.44 -13.35 -9.61
N SER A 25 -25.56 -12.93 -10.20
CA SER A 25 -26.31 -11.73 -9.79
C SER A 25 -27.08 -11.93 -8.49
N THR A 26 -27.45 -13.17 -8.13
CA THR A 26 -28.30 -13.46 -6.95
C THR A 26 -27.55 -14.16 -5.82
N TRP A 27 -26.46 -14.87 -6.12
CA TRP A 27 -25.69 -15.66 -5.16
C TRP A 27 -24.19 -15.49 -5.35
N GLY A 28 -23.42 -15.88 -4.33
CA GLY A 28 -21.95 -15.85 -4.32
C GLY A 28 -21.36 -14.71 -3.48
N PRO A 29 -20.03 -14.53 -3.53
CA PRO A 29 -19.34 -13.54 -2.71
C PRO A 29 -19.70 -12.11 -3.08
N LYS A 30 -19.65 -11.21 -2.07
CA LYS A 30 -19.83 -9.77 -2.23
C LYS A 30 -18.76 -9.15 -3.13
N ALA A 31 -19.05 -7.97 -3.68
CA ALA A 31 -18.11 -7.26 -4.56
C ALA A 31 -16.75 -7.00 -3.88
N GLU A 32 -16.75 -6.74 -2.57
CA GLU A 32 -15.56 -6.58 -1.73
C GLU A 32 -14.61 -7.77 -1.77
N ILE A 33 -15.16 -9.00 -1.83
CA ILE A 33 -14.38 -10.25 -1.90
C ILE A 33 -13.99 -10.54 -3.34
N MET A 34 -14.92 -10.34 -4.28
CA MET A 34 -14.70 -10.63 -5.70
C MET A 34 -13.59 -9.78 -6.33
N ARG A 35 -13.48 -8.52 -5.91
CA ARG A 35 -12.50 -7.57 -6.45
C ARG A 35 -11.06 -8.03 -6.22
N PRO A 36 -10.60 -8.34 -4.98
CA PRO A 36 -9.27 -8.91 -4.75
C PRO A 36 -8.93 -10.12 -5.62
N PHE A 37 -9.87 -11.07 -5.80
CA PHE A 37 -9.66 -12.22 -6.69
C PHE A 37 -9.44 -11.80 -8.14
N TYR A 38 -10.24 -10.86 -8.66
CA TYR A 38 -10.03 -10.31 -10.00
C TYR A 38 -8.65 -9.66 -10.14
N LEU A 39 -8.25 -8.81 -9.18
CA LEU A 39 -6.94 -8.13 -9.20
C LEU A 39 -5.78 -9.15 -9.21
N ALA A 40 -5.89 -10.20 -8.41
CA ALA A 40 -4.86 -11.23 -8.27
C ALA A 40 -4.79 -12.21 -9.45
N LEU A 41 -5.92 -12.64 -10.00
CA LEU A 41 -5.98 -13.73 -11.00
C LEU A 41 -6.09 -13.23 -12.44
N VAL A 42 -6.73 -12.08 -12.67
CA VAL A 42 -7.03 -11.57 -14.02
C VAL A 42 -6.19 -10.34 -14.32
N GLU A 43 -6.26 -9.31 -13.46
CA GLU A 43 -5.57 -8.05 -13.72
C GLU A 43 -4.04 -8.22 -13.68
N SER A 44 -3.54 -9.10 -12.82
CA SER A 44 -2.11 -9.49 -12.78
C SER A 44 -1.60 -10.00 -14.13
N ILE A 45 -2.42 -10.78 -14.87
CA ILE A 45 -2.11 -11.28 -16.22
C ILE A 45 -2.10 -10.13 -17.22
N LEU A 46 -3.14 -9.29 -17.22
CA LEU A 46 -3.26 -8.15 -18.13
C LEU A 46 -2.11 -7.16 -17.98
N LEU A 47 -1.65 -6.95 -16.74
CA LEU A 47 -0.65 -5.95 -16.40
C LEU A 47 0.78 -6.52 -16.34
N TYR A 48 0.96 -7.81 -16.62
CA TYR A 48 2.28 -8.43 -16.59
C TYR A 48 3.20 -7.82 -17.66
N ALA A 49 4.35 -7.31 -17.20
CA ALA A 49 5.32 -6.60 -18.04
C ALA A 49 4.75 -5.45 -18.87
N ILE A 50 3.58 -4.89 -18.50
CA ILE A 50 2.89 -3.85 -19.28
C ILE A 50 3.75 -2.65 -19.71
N PRO A 51 4.72 -2.16 -18.90
CA PRO A 51 5.61 -1.06 -19.33
C PRO A 51 6.45 -1.38 -20.56
N ALA A 52 6.75 -2.66 -20.82
CA ALA A 52 7.61 -3.05 -21.92
C ALA A 52 6.91 -3.01 -23.28
N TRP A 53 5.56 -3.00 -23.29
CA TRP A 53 4.82 -3.25 -24.51
C TRP A 53 3.56 -2.43 -24.72
N TRP A 54 3.01 -1.76 -23.70
CA TRP A 54 1.77 -0.97 -23.80
C TRP A 54 1.82 0.10 -24.89
N LYS A 55 2.88 0.91 -24.92
CA LYS A 55 3.07 1.98 -25.91
C LYS A 55 3.03 1.46 -27.35
N ARG A 56 3.60 0.27 -27.58
CA ARG A 56 3.66 -0.39 -28.90
C ARG A 56 2.39 -1.14 -29.27
N THR A 57 1.43 -1.26 -28.35
CA THR A 57 0.17 -1.96 -28.59
C THR A 57 -0.78 -1.09 -29.42
N PRO A 58 -1.29 -1.57 -30.57
CA PRO A 58 -2.28 -0.85 -31.36
C PRO A 58 -3.59 -0.60 -30.59
N PRO A 59 -4.34 0.49 -30.88
CA PRO A 59 -5.60 0.81 -30.21
C PRO A 59 -6.63 -0.33 -30.23
N SER A 60 -6.73 -1.08 -31.33
CA SER A 60 -7.63 -2.23 -31.47
C SER A 60 -7.35 -3.33 -30.42
N GLN A 61 -6.07 -3.56 -30.10
CA GLN A 61 -5.65 -4.55 -29.12
C GLN A 61 -5.77 -4.03 -27.69
N ARG A 62 -5.55 -2.73 -27.46
CA ARG A 62 -5.88 -2.10 -26.17
C ARG A 62 -7.37 -2.24 -25.87
N LYS A 63 -8.23 -2.03 -26.87
CA LYS A 63 -9.69 -2.26 -26.75
C LYS A 63 -10.04 -3.70 -26.37
N GLN A 64 -9.33 -4.70 -26.91
CA GLN A 64 -9.52 -6.10 -26.51
C GLN A 64 -9.17 -6.34 -25.04
N LEU A 65 -8.09 -5.73 -24.53
CA LEU A 65 -7.71 -5.82 -23.12
C LEU A 65 -8.74 -5.09 -22.22
N ALA A 66 -9.19 -3.91 -22.63
CA ALA A 66 -10.24 -3.17 -21.92
C ALA A 66 -11.57 -3.95 -21.88
N GLN A 67 -11.93 -4.70 -22.93
CA GLN A 67 -13.09 -5.59 -22.92
C GLN A 67 -12.99 -6.71 -21.88
N VAL A 68 -11.79 -7.26 -21.66
CA VAL A 68 -11.55 -8.22 -20.58
C VAL A 68 -11.77 -7.57 -19.22
N GLN A 69 -11.23 -6.37 -19.00
CA GLN A 69 -11.44 -5.62 -17.76
C GLN A 69 -12.92 -5.31 -17.53
N ARG A 70 -13.63 -4.85 -18.57
CA ARG A 70 -15.07 -4.56 -18.52
C ARG A 70 -15.89 -5.80 -18.14
N LYS A 71 -15.56 -6.96 -18.69
CA LYS A 71 -16.24 -8.22 -18.32
C LYS A 71 -15.95 -8.59 -16.86
N GLY A 72 -14.72 -8.40 -16.38
CA GLY A 72 -14.38 -8.56 -14.98
C GLY A 72 -15.16 -7.61 -14.06
N ALA A 73 -15.26 -6.33 -14.43
CA ALA A 73 -16.05 -5.35 -13.70
C ALA A 73 -17.52 -5.75 -13.57
N SER A 74 -18.13 -6.22 -14.67
CA SER A 74 -19.50 -6.75 -14.69
C SER A 74 -19.69 -7.98 -13.79
N ILE A 75 -18.69 -8.87 -13.69
CA ILE A 75 -18.75 -10.02 -12.76
C ILE A 75 -18.66 -9.54 -11.31
N ILE A 76 -17.75 -8.60 -11.00
CA ILE A 76 -17.59 -8.06 -9.64
C ILE A 76 -18.86 -7.33 -9.20
N SER A 77 -19.42 -6.45 -10.03
CA SER A 77 -20.59 -5.65 -9.68
C SER A 77 -21.92 -6.37 -9.87
N GLY A 78 -21.96 -7.45 -10.66
CA GLY A 78 -23.18 -8.13 -11.10
C GLY A 78 -24.07 -7.30 -12.03
N VAL A 79 -23.58 -6.15 -12.50
CA VAL A 79 -24.29 -5.27 -13.42
C VAL A 79 -24.20 -5.86 -14.84
N PRO A 80 -25.32 -5.89 -15.59
CA PRO A 80 -25.35 -6.46 -16.93
C PRO A 80 -24.45 -5.71 -17.92
N SER A 81 -24.11 -6.40 -19.00
CA SER A 81 -23.11 -5.95 -19.97
C SER A 81 -23.53 -4.78 -20.87
N ASN A 82 -24.72 -4.22 -20.69
CA ASN A 82 -25.23 -3.04 -21.40
C ASN A 82 -24.90 -1.72 -20.68
N ALA A 83 -24.48 -1.78 -19.41
CA ALA A 83 -24.03 -0.60 -18.66
C ALA A 83 -22.82 0.07 -19.30
N SER A 84 -22.64 1.37 -19.06
CA SER A 84 -21.45 2.11 -19.51
C SER A 84 -20.18 1.47 -18.91
N THR A 85 -19.05 1.56 -19.61
CA THR A 85 -17.80 0.98 -19.10
C THR A 85 -17.35 1.73 -17.85
N GLU A 86 -17.61 3.02 -17.81
CA GLU A 86 -17.27 3.95 -16.75
C GLU A 86 -18.02 3.60 -15.46
N ASP A 87 -19.34 3.38 -15.54
CA ASP A 87 -20.15 3.00 -14.38
C ASP A 87 -19.77 1.61 -13.87
N LEU A 88 -19.51 0.66 -14.78
CA LEU A 88 -19.06 -0.69 -14.40
C LEU A 88 -17.74 -0.66 -13.62
N LEU A 89 -16.74 0.07 -14.14
CA LEU A 89 -15.45 0.21 -13.46
C LEU A 89 -15.61 0.91 -12.11
N ARG A 90 -16.51 1.88 -12.00
CA ARG A 90 -16.78 2.58 -10.75
C ARG A 90 -17.44 1.68 -9.71
N GLU A 91 -18.51 0.95 -10.06
CA GLU A 91 -19.16 0.00 -9.16
C GLU A 91 -18.23 -1.15 -8.76
N ALA A 92 -17.36 -1.60 -9.66
CA ALA A 92 -16.34 -2.61 -9.36
C ALA A 92 -15.11 -2.05 -8.62
N TYR A 93 -15.05 -0.74 -8.40
CA TYR A 93 -13.92 -0.01 -7.82
C TYR A 93 -12.58 -0.35 -8.50
N LEU A 94 -12.61 -0.39 -9.84
CA LEU A 94 -11.49 -0.67 -10.73
C LEU A 94 -11.04 0.60 -11.44
N GLN A 95 -9.74 0.77 -11.57
CA GLN A 95 -9.15 1.85 -12.35
C GLN A 95 -9.04 1.43 -13.82
N PRO A 96 -9.38 2.30 -14.80
CA PRO A 96 -9.17 2.00 -16.23
C PRO A 96 -7.77 1.50 -16.54
N LEU A 97 -7.67 0.47 -17.39
CA LEU A 97 -6.42 -0.22 -17.70
C LEU A 97 -5.38 0.74 -18.29
N GLU A 98 -5.81 1.69 -19.12
CA GLU A 98 -4.98 2.72 -19.73
C GLU A 98 -4.23 3.54 -18.68
N ILE A 99 -4.95 3.94 -17.62
CA ILE A 99 -4.40 4.74 -16.53
C ILE A 99 -3.42 3.89 -15.71
N THR A 100 -3.78 2.64 -15.41
CA THR A 100 -2.90 1.71 -14.69
C THR A 100 -1.61 1.42 -15.47
N ALA A 101 -1.72 1.23 -16.79
CA ALA A 101 -0.59 1.02 -17.69
C ALA A 101 0.33 2.24 -17.71
N ALA A 102 -0.23 3.45 -17.80
CA ALA A 102 0.52 4.69 -17.77
C ALA A 102 1.31 4.85 -16.45
N ILE A 103 0.65 4.65 -15.31
CA ILE A 103 1.29 4.70 -13.98
C ILE A 103 2.43 3.69 -13.87
N ARG A 104 2.20 2.43 -14.26
CA ARG A 104 3.23 1.38 -14.21
C ARG A 104 4.40 1.69 -15.14
N SER A 105 4.14 2.32 -16.29
CA SER A 105 5.18 2.74 -17.23
C SER A 105 6.05 3.84 -16.66
N ILE A 106 5.47 4.81 -15.96
CA ILE A 106 6.20 5.86 -15.26
C ILE A 106 7.04 5.27 -14.12
N GLU A 107 6.45 4.39 -13.30
CA GLU A 107 7.17 3.72 -12.22
C GLU A 107 8.36 2.91 -12.75
N TYR A 108 8.17 2.17 -13.84
CA TYR A 108 9.23 1.42 -14.51
C TYR A 108 10.33 2.35 -15.06
N TYR A 109 9.96 3.45 -15.72
CA TYR A 109 10.90 4.44 -16.21
C TYR A 109 11.75 5.04 -15.09
N LEU A 110 11.13 5.45 -13.98
CA LEU A 110 11.86 6.01 -12.84
C LEU A 110 12.81 4.97 -12.23
N LYS A 111 12.36 3.72 -12.06
CA LYS A 111 13.20 2.60 -11.59
C LYS A 111 14.37 2.32 -12.53
N ALA A 112 14.11 2.23 -13.83
CA ALA A 112 15.12 1.98 -14.84
C ALA A 112 16.17 3.10 -14.88
N LYS A 113 15.73 4.36 -14.82
CA LYS A 113 16.62 5.54 -14.77
C LYS A 113 17.56 5.51 -13.57
N THR A 114 17.09 5.08 -12.40
CA THR A 114 17.98 4.94 -11.22
C THR A 114 19.03 3.84 -11.34
N ARG A 115 18.83 2.86 -12.23
CA ARG A 115 19.79 1.76 -12.48
C ARG A 115 20.77 2.08 -13.60
N GLY A 116 20.42 2.96 -14.53
CA GLY A 116 21.28 3.35 -15.65
C GLY A 116 21.41 2.28 -16.74
N GLY A 117 22.36 2.51 -17.65
CA GLY A 117 22.69 1.61 -18.77
C GLY A 117 21.54 1.35 -19.74
N LEU A 118 21.60 0.20 -20.42
CA LEU A 118 20.61 -0.23 -21.43
C LEU A 118 19.17 -0.29 -20.89
N LEU A 119 19.00 -0.54 -19.59
CA LEU A 119 17.68 -0.55 -18.97
C LEU A 119 17.03 0.83 -18.99
N ALA A 120 17.81 1.88 -18.68
CA ALA A 120 17.33 3.26 -18.70
C ALA A 120 17.00 3.71 -20.13
N GLU A 121 17.84 3.32 -21.11
CA GLU A 121 17.63 3.62 -22.53
C GLU A 121 16.37 2.94 -23.08
N GLY A 122 16.21 1.63 -22.83
CA GLY A 122 15.03 0.88 -23.22
C GLY A 122 13.74 1.43 -22.60
N ALA A 123 13.79 1.80 -21.31
CA ALA A 123 12.65 2.41 -20.64
C ALA A 123 12.30 3.79 -21.21
N LYS A 124 13.28 4.60 -21.62
CA LYS A 124 13.04 5.89 -22.28
C LYS A 124 12.28 5.73 -23.60
N LEU A 125 12.56 4.68 -24.37
CA LEU A 125 11.85 4.40 -25.63
C LEU A 125 10.39 4.00 -25.39
N GLN A 126 10.12 3.25 -24.31
CA GLN A 126 8.77 2.79 -23.95
C GLN A 126 7.96 3.80 -23.14
N PHE A 127 8.61 4.82 -22.58
CA PHE A 127 7.94 5.88 -21.84
C PHE A 127 7.06 6.72 -22.77
N ASP A 128 5.81 6.94 -22.35
CA ASP A 128 4.87 7.78 -23.09
C ASP A 128 5.11 9.25 -22.75
N ASP A 129 5.56 10.04 -23.72
CA ASP A 129 5.90 11.45 -23.55
C ASP A 129 4.68 12.32 -23.87
N ASP A 130 3.59 12.12 -23.12
CA ASP A 130 2.34 12.89 -23.31
C ASP A 130 2.51 14.40 -23.03
N GLY A 131 3.73 14.94 -22.88
CA GLY A 131 4.05 16.34 -22.58
C GLY A 131 3.67 16.76 -21.15
N THR A 132 2.46 16.45 -20.70
CA THR A 132 1.92 16.77 -19.37
C THR A 132 2.69 16.05 -18.26
N VAL A 133 2.97 14.74 -18.42
CA VAL A 133 3.73 14.00 -17.40
C VAL A 133 5.18 14.39 -17.39
N GLN A 134 5.77 14.71 -18.54
CA GLN A 134 7.14 15.17 -18.61
C GLN A 134 7.29 16.55 -17.96
N SER A 135 6.36 17.47 -18.23
CA SER A 135 6.26 18.77 -17.55
C SER A 135 6.12 18.61 -16.04
N TYR A 136 5.23 17.72 -15.59
CA TYR A 136 5.07 17.42 -14.16
C TYR A 136 6.35 16.83 -13.54
N LEU A 137 6.96 15.84 -14.18
CA LEU A 137 8.22 15.25 -13.71
C LEU A 137 9.36 16.28 -13.67
N ASN A 138 9.38 17.24 -14.60
CA ASN A 138 10.33 18.34 -14.58
C ASN A 138 10.06 19.31 -13.42
N SER A 139 8.80 19.64 -13.13
CA SER A 139 8.42 20.38 -11.92
C SER A 139 8.86 19.65 -10.65
N VAL A 140 8.64 18.34 -10.56
CA VAL A 140 9.15 17.53 -9.44
C VAL A 140 10.68 17.59 -9.37
N ARG A 141 11.41 17.45 -10.49
CA ARG A 141 12.88 17.55 -10.50
C ARG A 141 13.39 18.92 -10.04
N ALA A 142 12.67 20.00 -10.31
CA ALA A 142 13.03 21.33 -9.84
C ALA A 142 13.04 21.44 -8.31
N HIS A 143 12.21 20.65 -7.63
CA HIS A 143 12.07 20.68 -6.17
C HIS A 143 12.92 19.61 -5.45
N TYR A 144 13.57 18.71 -6.19
CA TYR A 144 14.28 17.56 -5.63
C TYR A 144 15.64 17.35 -6.32
N GLN A 145 16.75 17.39 -5.56
CA GLN A 145 18.10 17.21 -6.09
C GLN A 145 18.30 15.91 -6.88
N LYS A 146 17.74 14.81 -6.39
CA LYS A 146 17.89 13.47 -7.01
C LYS A 146 16.71 12.57 -6.68
N ILE A 147 16.48 11.58 -7.53
CA ILE A 147 15.54 10.48 -7.24
C ILE A 147 16.27 9.48 -6.35
N ASP A 148 15.62 9.05 -5.26
CA ASP A 148 16.17 8.05 -4.36
C ASP A 148 16.37 6.72 -5.10
N THR A 149 17.57 6.18 -4.99
CA THR A 149 17.88 4.85 -5.51
C THR A 149 17.45 3.80 -4.48
N TYR A 150 16.94 2.67 -4.94
CA TYR A 150 16.67 1.53 -4.05
C TYR A 150 17.92 1.05 -3.30
N GLY A 151 19.12 1.44 -3.77
CA GLY A 151 20.41 0.96 -3.28
C GLY A 151 20.58 -0.55 -3.50
N THR A 152 21.75 -1.08 -3.16
CA THR A 152 22.00 -2.52 -3.21
C THR A 152 21.12 -3.23 -2.18
N ARG A 153 20.50 -4.34 -2.61
CA ARG A 153 19.80 -5.25 -1.70
C ARG A 153 20.78 -5.77 -0.66
N LEU A 154 20.32 -5.94 0.56
CA LEU A 154 21.09 -6.65 1.59
C LEU A 154 20.92 -8.13 1.30
N GLY A 155 22.03 -8.82 1.01
CA GLY A 155 22.00 -10.26 0.77
C GLY A 155 22.07 -11.05 2.08
N PRO A 156 21.87 -12.38 2.02
CA PRO A 156 21.94 -13.26 3.19
C PRO A 156 23.26 -13.17 3.95
N GLU A 157 24.36 -12.82 3.28
CA GLU A 157 25.68 -12.59 3.87
C GLU A 157 25.68 -11.44 4.91
N THR A 158 24.68 -10.57 4.86
CA THR A 158 24.49 -9.50 5.84
C THR A 158 23.78 -9.96 7.11
N LEU A 159 23.46 -11.25 7.26
CA LEU A 159 22.86 -11.85 8.45
C LEU A 159 23.93 -12.52 9.31
N GLU A 160 23.88 -12.31 10.62
CA GLU A 160 24.69 -13.06 11.59
C GLU A 160 23.77 -13.92 12.46
N PRO A 161 24.10 -15.20 12.71
CA PRO A 161 23.33 -16.04 13.63
C PRO A 161 23.21 -15.39 15.03
N GLY A 162 22.00 -15.34 15.57
CA GLY A 162 21.72 -14.94 16.96
C GLY A 162 21.73 -13.44 17.27
N ARG A 163 22.12 -12.55 16.35
CA ARG A 163 22.07 -11.09 16.55
C ARG A 163 20.87 -10.47 15.83
N ARG A 164 19.71 -10.46 16.49
CA ARG A 164 18.48 -9.85 15.95
C ARG A 164 17.96 -8.71 16.84
N PRO A 165 17.54 -7.58 16.27
CA PRO A 165 16.76 -6.61 17.02
C PRO A 165 15.42 -7.23 17.42
N TYR A 166 14.88 -6.83 18.57
CA TYR A 166 13.54 -7.20 18.99
C TYR A 166 12.53 -6.16 18.50
N PHE A 167 11.42 -6.62 17.92
CA PHE A 167 10.30 -5.77 17.49
C PHE A 167 9.06 -6.17 18.28
N ALA A 168 8.58 -5.29 19.17
CA ALA A 168 7.28 -5.45 19.80
C ALA A 168 6.21 -4.78 18.92
N THR A 169 5.71 -5.52 17.94
CA THR A 169 4.62 -5.12 17.04
C THR A 169 3.23 -5.39 17.63
N THR A 170 3.14 -6.13 18.73
CA THR A 170 1.89 -6.33 19.45
C THR A 170 1.46 -5.05 20.16
N ALA A 171 0.16 -4.77 20.16
CA ALA A 171 -0.40 -3.63 20.87
C ALA A 171 -0.05 -3.68 22.37
N PRO A 172 0.29 -2.53 22.99
CA PRO A 172 0.41 -2.41 24.44
C PRO A 172 -0.83 -3.00 25.14
N GLY A 173 -0.62 -3.82 26.17
CA GLY A 173 -1.70 -4.46 26.92
C GLY A 173 -2.57 -5.46 26.14
N GLY A 174 -2.21 -5.82 24.90
CA GLY A 174 -3.09 -6.64 24.05
C GLY A 174 -4.34 -5.89 23.56
N LEU A 175 -4.34 -4.56 23.67
CA LEU A 175 -5.50 -3.72 23.37
C LEU A 175 -5.77 -3.57 21.87
N SER A 176 -7.04 -3.48 21.50
CA SER A 176 -7.47 -3.07 20.16
C SER A 176 -7.47 -1.54 20.07
N ALA A 177 -6.81 -0.98 19.06
CA ALA A 177 -6.70 0.47 18.88
C ALA A 177 -8.06 1.18 18.72
N ASN A 178 -9.07 0.47 18.20
CA ASN A 178 -10.39 1.02 17.89
C ASN A 178 -11.38 0.85 19.04
N GLU A 179 -11.12 -0.06 19.98
CA GLU A 179 -12.07 -0.45 21.04
C GLU A 179 -11.61 0.02 22.42
N ALA A 180 -10.29 0.19 22.62
CA ALA A 180 -9.74 0.62 23.89
C ALA A 180 -9.95 2.13 24.11
N THR A 181 -10.24 2.52 25.35
CA THR A 181 -10.30 3.93 25.76
C THR A 181 -8.91 4.56 25.73
N GLU A 182 -8.86 5.90 25.63
CA GLU A 182 -7.59 6.62 25.59
C GLU A 182 -6.80 6.47 26.90
N GLU A 183 -7.48 6.37 28.03
CA GLU A 183 -6.88 6.12 29.34
C GLU A 183 -6.21 4.74 29.41
N ALA A 184 -6.88 3.71 28.87
CA ALA A 184 -6.31 2.35 28.82
C ALA A 184 -5.08 2.29 27.92
N LYS A 185 -5.12 2.99 26.77
CA LYS A 185 -3.96 3.11 25.86
C LYS A 185 -2.79 3.82 26.55
N LYS A 186 -3.06 4.89 27.30
CA LYS A 186 -2.06 5.64 28.05
C LYS A 186 -1.40 4.78 29.11
N GLN A 187 -2.18 4.10 29.96
CA GLN A 187 -1.65 3.20 30.98
C GLN A 187 -0.79 2.08 30.37
N ALA A 188 -1.29 1.43 29.30
CA ALA A 188 -0.56 0.35 28.64
C ALA A 188 0.76 0.83 28.01
N ASN A 189 0.80 2.05 27.49
CA ASN A 189 2.03 2.67 27.01
C ASN A 189 3.01 2.92 28.16
N GLU A 190 2.55 3.52 29.27
CA GLU A 190 3.39 3.82 30.44
C GLU A 190 4.04 2.55 31.02
N GLU A 191 3.27 1.47 31.18
CA GLU A 191 3.78 0.17 31.63
C GLU A 191 4.85 -0.38 30.68
N ARG A 192 4.59 -0.32 29.36
CA ARG A 192 5.54 -0.76 28.35
C ARG A 192 6.82 0.07 28.37
N ILE A 193 6.72 1.38 28.49
CA ILE A 193 7.86 2.31 28.56
C ILE A 193 8.69 2.02 29.82
N ALA A 194 8.04 1.95 30.98
CA ALA A 194 8.67 1.68 32.27
C ALA A 194 9.46 0.36 32.25
N SER A 195 8.91 -0.68 31.60
CA SER A 195 9.58 -1.99 31.46
C SER A 195 10.94 -1.93 30.72
N LYS A 196 11.18 -0.89 29.92
CA LYS A 196 12.40 -0.76 29.09
C LYS A 196 13.37 0.29 29.61
N LEU A 197 12.89 1.44 30.09
CA LEU A 197 13.76 2.56 30.46
C LEU A 197 14.79 2.17 31.54
N GLY A 198 14.39 1.43 32.56
CA GLY A 198 15.32 1.01 33.64
C GLY A 198 16.40 0.01 33.22
N THR A 199 16.30 -0.60 32.04
CA THR A 199 17.25 -1.61 31.55
C THR A 199 18.08 -1.16 30.35
N CYS A 200 17.73 -0.02 29.75
CA CYS A 200 18.35 0.50 28.54
C CYS A 200 19.26 1.69 28.87
N ALA A 201 20.43 1.74 28.21
CA ALA A 201 21.37 2.84 28.38
C ALA A 201 20.92 4.12 27.65
N TYR A 202 20.08 3.95 26.62
CA TYR A 202 19.48 5.04 25.86
C TYR A 202 18.05 4.67 25.46
N SER A 203 17.19 5.68 25.36
CA SER A 203 15.88 5.59 24.72
C SER A 203 15.82 6.54 23.52
N LEU A 204 15.36 6.04 22.38
CA LEU A 204 15.21 6.80 21.14
C LEU A 204 13.74 6.91 20.80
N TRP A 205 13.24 8.14 20.65
CA TRP A 205 11.85 8.44 20.32
C TRP A 205 11.80 9.02 18.93
N THR A 206 10.88 8.53 18.10
CA THR A 206 10.78 8.92 16.70
C THR A 206 9.32 9.16 16.31
N ASP A 207 9.07 10.22 15.56
CA ASP A 207 7.76 10.52 15.00
C ASP A 207 7.87 11.26 13.65
N GLY A 208 6.87 11.06 12.79
CA GLY A 208 6.78 11.51 11.42
C GLY A 208 5.54 12.34 11.14
N SER A 209 5.74 13.61 10.79
CA SER A 209 4.65 14.51 10.46
C SER A 209 4.57 14.79 8.96
N ALA A 210 3.37 14.69 8.38
CA ALA A 210 3.13 14.99 6.97
C ALA A 210 1.79 15.67 6.77
N VAL A 211 1.82 16.84 6.13
CA VAL A 211 0.62 17.50 5.63
C VAL A 211 0.81 17.71 4.13
N LEU A 212 -0.20 17.33 3.35
CA LEU A 212 -0.11 17.44 1.90
C LEU A 212 0.10 18.91 1.52
N GLU A 213 1.01 19.19 0.59
CA GLU A 213 1.28 20.53 0.04
C GLU A 213 1.93 21.53 1.02
N GLU A 214 1.78 21.36 2.34
CA GLU A 214 2.53 22.13 3.36
C GLU A 214 3.92 21.56 3.65
N GLY A 215 4.09 20.24 3.48
CA GLY A 215 5.36 19.57 3.65
C GLY A 215 5.37 18.46 4.70
N SER A 216 6.50 17.77 4.80
CA SER A 216 6.66 16.61 5.67
C SER A 216 8.04 16.58 6.29
N CYS A 217 8.12 16.09 7.52
CA CYS A 217 9.34 16.01 8.32
C CYS A 217 9.28 14.80 9.25
N GLY A 218 10.41 14.10 9.40
CA GLY A 218 10.62 13.12 10.46
C GLY A 218 11.53 13.69 11.54
N ALA A 219 11.24 13.42 12.81
CA ALA A 219 12.03 13.88 13.95
C ALA A 219 12.40 12.73 14.89
N ALA A 220 13.49 12.92 15.61
CA ALA A 220 13.92 11.99 16.65
C ALA A 220 14.55 12.72 17.83
N ILE A 221 14.35 12.19 19.02
CA ILE A 221 14.99 12.63 20.26
C ILE A 221 15.63 11.42 20.94
N LEU A 222 16.90 11.57 21.30
CA LEU A 222 17.68 10.56 22.00
C LEU A 222 17.87 11.00 23.46
N TYR A 223 17.53 10.12 24.38
CA TYR A 223 17.71 10.31 25.81
C TYR A 223 18.71 9.30 26.37
N ASP A 224 19.43 9.68 27.43
CA ASP A 224 20.31 8.79 28.20
C ASP A 224 19.52 7.97 29.25
N ALA A 225 20.25 7.22 30.08
CA ALA A 225 19.67 6.39 31.13
C ALA A 225 18.91 7.22 32.18
N GLU A 226 19.35 8.46 32.45
CA GLU A 226 18.69 9.39 33.37
C GLU A 226 17.54 10.17 32.71
N GLN A 227 17.12 9.78 31.50
CA GLN A 227 16.08 10.44 30.72
C GLN A 227 16.38 11.92 30.42
N LYS A 228 17.66 12.29 30.34
CA LYS A 228 18.07 13.61 29.87
C LYS A 228 18.25 13.58 28.36
N VAL A 229 17.84 14.66 27.71
CA VAL A 229 17.98 14.81 26.25
C VAL A 229 19.47 14.90 25.91
N VAL A 230 19.98 13.91 25.19
CA VAL A 230 21.35 13.88 24.68
C VAL A 230 21.43 14.60 23.33
N GLN A 231 20.46 14.32 22.46
CA GLN A 231 20.41 14.92 21.13
C GLN A 231 18.98 14.96 20.62
N LYS A 232 18.66 15.97 19.82
CA LYS A 232 17.42 16.07 19.05
C LYS A 232 17.75 16.44 17.61
N ALA A 233 17.04 15.86 16.65
CA ALA A 233 17.17 16.26 15.26
C ALA A 233 15.87 16.05 14.51
N SER A 234 15.66 16.88 13.50
CA SER A 234 14.58 16.73 12.53
C SER A 234 15.15 16.79 11.12
N ARG A 235 14.47 16.16 10.18
CA ARG A 235 14.84 16.19 8.76
C ARG A 235 13.59 16.16 7.92
N GLY A 236 13.52 17.09 6.96
CA GLY A 236 12.48 17.08 5.95
C GLY A 236 12.41 15.74 5.22
N ALA A 237 11.19 15.31 4.94
CA ALA A 237 10.93 14.12 4.14
C ALA A 237 10.62 14.47 2.67
N GLY A 238 10.45 15.75 2.33
CA GLY A 238 10.08 16.22 0.99
C GLY A 238 8.59 16.56 0.88
N MET A 239 8.21 17.44 -0.05
CA MET A 239 6.83 17.93 -0.21
C MET A 239 5.82 16.85 -0.62
N LEU A 240 6.27 15.82 -1.34
CA LEU A 240 5.44 14.70 -1.80
C LEU A 240 5.34 13.55 -0.78
N ALA A 241 6.05 13.63 0.35
CA ALA A 241 6.13 12.53 1.30
C ALA A 241 4.82 12.32 2.06
N CYS A 242 4.41 11.06 2.20
CA CYS A 242 3.31 10.67 3.08
C CYS A 242 3.80 10.52 4.55
N SER A 243 2.85 10.38 5.49
CA SER A 243 3.16 10.14 6.91
C SER A 243 4.09 8.93 7.08
N TYR A 244 3.82 7.79 6.44
CA TYR A 244 4.72 6.62 6.49
C TYR A 244 6.17 6.94 6.09
N ARG A 245 6.37 7.80 5.08
CA ARG A 245 7.72 8.23 4.69
C ARG A 245 8.35 9.13 5.76
N ALA A 246 7.58 10.02 6.36
CA ALA A 246 8.03 10.86 7.46
C ALA A 246 8.54 9.99 8.63
N GLU A 247 7.81 8.92 8.98
CA GLU A 247 8.19 7.93 10.00
C GLU A 247 9.52 7.23 9.66
N CYS A 248 9.66 6.78 8.42
CA CYS A 248 10.91 6.18 7.96
C CYS A 248 12.08 7.17 8.06
N VAL A 249 11.85 8.44 7.75
CA VAL A 249 12.85 9.50 7.84
C VAL A 249 13.23 9.77 9.30
N ALA A 250 12.25 9.80 10.21
CA ALA A 250 12.42 9.94 11.65
C ALA A 250 13.32 8.83 12.22
N MET A 251 12.99 7.57 11.90
CA MET A 251 13.79 6.41 12.28
C MET A 251 15.23 6.48 11.74
N GLU A 252 15.41 6.85 10.47
CA GLU A 252 16.76 6.97 9.91
C GLU A 252 17.59 8.09 10.59
N VAL A 253 16.95 9.21 10.95
CA VAL A 253 17.57 10.32 11.67
C VAL A 253 17.98 9.88 13.08
N GLY A 254 17.07 9.26 13.82
CA GLY A 254 17.32 8.78 15.18
C GLY A 254 18.47 7.77 15.25
N LEU A 255 18.51 6.80 14.32
CA LEU A 255 19.62 5.84 14.25
C LEU A 255 20.95 6.50 13.85
N ARG A 256 20.93 7.61 13.11
CA ARG A 256 22.15 8.37 12.79
C ARG A 256 22.65 9.11 14.04
N MET A 257 21.76 9.80 14.75
CA MET A 257 22.09 10.46 16.02
C MET A 257 22.72 9.46 17.00
N LEU A 258 22.11 8.29 17.16
CA LEU A 258 22.65 7.25 18.02
C LEU A 258 24.06 6.80 17.59
N TRP A 259 24.32 6.68 16.29
CA TRP A 259 25.66 6.33 15.79
C TRP A 259 26.72 7.36 16.14
N ASP A 260 26.37 8.64 16.02
CA ASP A 260 27.27 9.78 16.25
C ASP A 260 27.54 9.96 17.76
N THR A 261 26.53 9.76 18.61
CA THR A 261 26.63 9.87 20.07
C THR A 261 27.44 8.73 20.70
N LEU A 262 27.26 7.48 20.22
CA LEU A 262 27.89 6.35 20.87
C LEU A 262 29.42 6.38 20.68
N PRO A 263 30.21 6.08 21.73
CA PRO A 263 31.67 6.14 21.65
C PRO A 263 32.23 5.17 20.60
N LYS A 264 33.38 5.49 20.02
CA LYS A 264 34.08 4.63 19.04
C LYS A 264 34.70 3.40 19.70
N VAL A 265 34.98 3.45 21.00
CA VAL A 265 35.71 2.42 21.75
C VAL A 265 34.81 1.26 22.13
N ARG A 266 35.33 0.04 21.93
CA ARG A 266 34.63 -1.22 22.19
C ARG A 266 34.55 -1.48 23.71
N LYS A 267 33.43 -1.12 24.33
CA LYS A 267 33.13 -1.58 25.71
C LYS A 267 32.86 -3.09 25.69
N ARG A 268 33.29 -3.83 26.72
CA ARG A 268 33.03 -5.28 26.86
C ARG A 268 31.53 -5.60 27.02
N LYS A 269 30.73 -4.67 27.54
CA LYS A 269 29.29 -4.85 27.77
C LYS A 269 28.44 -4.34 26.59
N ARG A 270 27.39 -5.10 26.26
CA ARG A 270 26.40 -4.74 25.23
C ARG A 270 25.56 -3.55 25.68
N LEU A 271 25.34 -2.60 24.77
CA LEU A 271 24.49 -1.43 25.01
C LEU A 271 23.06 -1.75 24.60
N LYS A 272 22.13 -1.76 25.55
CA LYS A 272 20.69 -1.92 25.26
C LYS A 272 20.09 -0.56 24.92
N VAL A 273 19.35 -0.49 23.81
CA VAL A 273 18.66 0.73 23.36
C VAL A 273 17.20 0.40 23.09
N ALA A 274 16.31 1.12 23.75
CA ALA A 274 14.88 1.08 23.46
C ALA A 274 14.55 2.11 22.36
N VAL A 275 13.73 1.75 21.39
CA VAL A 275 13.27 2.66 20.34
C VAL A 275 11.75 2.69 20.38
N PHE A 276 11.14 3.85 20.58
CA PHE A 276 9.70 4.04 20.68
C PHE A 276 9.17 4.79 19.45
N THR A 277 8.10 4.27 18.87
CA THR A 277 7.38 4.86 17.72
C THR A 277 5.93 4.41 17.74
N ASP A 278 5.04 5.26 17.27
CA ASP A 278 3.63 4.97 17.03
C ASP A 278 3.37 4.46 15.59
N SER A 279 4.42 4.31 14.78
CA SER A 279 4.31 3.77 13.44
C SER A 279 4.35 2.23 13.44
N LEU A 280 3.21 1.61 13.74
CA LEU A 280 3.08 0.15 13.68
C LEU A 280 3.46 -0.40 12.28
N SER A 281 3.04 0.30 11.22
CA SER A 281 3.35 -0.07 9.84
C SER A 281 4.86 -0.09 9.55
N LEU A 282 5.64 0.84 10.12
CA LEU A 282 7.10 0.84 10.00
C LEU A 282 7.72 -0.34 10.74
N LEU A 283 7.26 -0.62 11.97
CA LEU A 283 7.78 -1.73 12.75
C LEU A 283 7.48 -3.08 12.10
N MET A 284 6.27 -3.30 11.59
CA MET A 284 5.91 -4.51 10.83
C MET A 284 6.76 -4.64 9.57
N ALA A 285 7.00 -3.54 8.85
CA ALA A 285 7.86 -3.55 7.66
C ALA A 285 9.31 -3.91 8.01
N LEU A 286 9.84 -3.41 9.13
CA LEU A 286 11.17 -3.77 9.62
C LEU A 286 11.21 -5.22 10.09
N GLU A 287 10.20 -5.72 10.80
CA GLU A 287 10.12 -7.09 11.31
C GLU A 287 10.29 -8.15 10.22
N THR A 288 9.90 -7.85 8.97
CA THR A 288 10.14 -8.74 7.81
C THR A 288 11.63 -9.05 7.56
N GLY A 289 12.54 -8.25 8.11
CA GLY A 289 13.98 -8.47 8.08
C GLY A 289 14.73 -7.70 6.98
N PRO A 290 16.08 -7.63 7.08
CA PRO A 290 16.91 -6.79 6.20
C PRO A 290 16.93 -7.25 4.73
N VAL A 291 16.82 -8.55 4.49
CA VAL A 291 16.82 -9.14 3.13
C VAL A 291 15.51 -8.83 2.40
N ASN A 292 14.40 -8.81 3.14
CA ASN A 292 13.06 -8.54 2.62
C ASN A 292 12.74 -7.06 2.48
N ALA A 293 13.58 -6.17 3.03
CA ALA A 293 13.44 -4.71 2.91
C ALA A 293 13.40 -4.29 1.43
N GLY A 294 12.19 -4.08 0.89
CA GLY A 294 11.97 -3.80 -0.53
C GLY A 294 12.34 -2.37 -0.93
N GLU A 295 12.22 -1.44 0.00
CA GLU A 295 12.36 0.00 -0.26
C GLU A 295 13.74 0.55 0.08
N GLY A 296 14.16 1.62 -0.61
CA GLY A 296 15.47 2.23 -0.41
C GLY A 296 15.71 2.73 1.02
N ILE A 297 14.69 3.34 1.66
CA ILE A 297 14.81 3.84 3.03
C ILE A 297 14.89 2.71 4.05
N LEU A 298 14.08 1.66 3.89
CA LEU A 298 14.11 0.50 4.76
C LEU A 298 15.49 -0.18 4.70
N ARG A 299 16.08 -0.30 3.50
CA ARG A 299 17.47 -0.76 3.37
C ARG A 299 18.47 0.17 4.05
N ARG A 300 18.29 1.50 4.00
CA ARG A 300 19.16 2.45 4.73
C ARG A 300 19.03 2.28 6.24
N ILE A 301 17.81 2.18 6.75
CA ILE A 301 17.51 1.93 8.17
C ILE A 301 18.18 0.62 8.61
N TRP A 302 17.96 -0.48 7.89
CA TRP A 302 18.59 -1.77 8.18
C TRP A 302 20.12 -1.71 8.13
N ARG A 303 20.72 -1.02 7.16
CA ARG A 303 22.18 -0.80 7.13
C ARG A 303 22.68 -0.06 8.37
N ARG A 304 21.90 0.85 8.95
CA ARG A 304 22.25 1.56 10.20
C ARG A 304 22.09 0.64 11.41
N ILE A 305 20.96 -0.06 11.52
CA ILE A 305 20.71 -1.06 12.57
C ILE A 305 21.86 -2.07 12.61
N LEU A 306 22.18 -2.69 11.48
CA LEU A 306 23.26 -3.68 11.37
C LEU A 306 24.63 -3.09 11.71
N ARG A 307 24.92 -1.85 11.29
CA ARG A 307 26.18 -1.18 11.67
C ARG A 307 26.27 -0.92 13.16
N LEU A 308 25.20 -0.44 13.79
CA LEU A 308 25.13 -0.19 15.23
C LEU A 308 25.28 -1.50 16.02
N MET A 309 24.61 -2.57 15.61
CA MET A 309 24.72 -3.88 16.24
C MET A 309 26.13 -4.49 16.13
N ARG A 310 26.77 -4.36 14.97
CA ARG A 310 28.10 -4.96 14.71
C ARG A 310 29.26 -4.15 15.29
N ARG A 311 29.25 -2.83 15.04
CA ARG A 311 30.41 -1.97 15.33
C ARG A 311 30.32 -1.28 16.68
N LYS A 312 29.10 -1.08 17.21
CA LYS A 312 28.85 -0.43 18.50
C LYS A 312 28.29 -1.39 19.56
N HIS A 313 28.12 -2.68 19.22
CA HIS A 313 27.56 -3.73 20.11
C HIS A 313 26.22 -3.34 20.75
N VAL A 314 25.37 -2.68 19.95
CA VAL A 314 24.03 -2.26 20.37
C VAL A 314 23.05 -3.43 20.25
N HIS A 315 22.18 -3.59 21.24
CA HIS A 315 21.03 -4.46 21.20
C HIS A 315 19.76 -3.61 21.19
N PHE A 316 18.97 -3.71 20.12
CA PHE A 316 17.77 -2.89 19.94
C PHE A 316 16.52 -3.60 20.46
N SER A 317 15.67 -2.82 21.11
CA SER A 317 14.29 -3.18 21.45
C SER A 317 13.37 -2.12 20.87
N PHE A 318 12.81 -2.36 19.69
CA PHE A 318 11.80 -1.50 19.06
C PHE A 318 10.44 -1.77 19.69
N GLN A 319 9.75 -0.73 20.14
CA GLN A 319 8.50 -0.79 20.87
C GLN A 319 7.45 0.06 20.18
N PHE A 320 6.34 -0.57 19.78
CA PHE A 320 5.13 0.15 19.39
C PHE A 320 4.47 0.79 20.62
N ILE A 321 4.05 2.04 20.49
CA ILE A 321 3.21 2.77 21.45
C ILE A 321 2.01 3.38 20.74
N PHE A 322 0.89 3.56 21.43
CA PHE A 322 -0.26 4.27 20.86
C PHE A 322 0.01 5.77 20.75
N ALA A 323 -0.33 6.36 19.60
CA ALA A 323 -0.35 7.80 19.39
C ALA A 323 -1.41 8.48 20.29
N HIS A 324 -1.30 9.80 20.46
CA HIS A 324 -2.30 10.66 21.14
C HIS A 324 -2.62 10.28 22.60
N THR A 325 -1.65 9.72 23.33
CA THR A 325 -1.81 9.27 24.72
C THR A 325 -1.20 10.21 25.77
N GLU A 326 -0.89 11.46 25.40
CA GLU A 326 -0.32 12.49 26.30
C GLU A 326 1.00 12.08 26.98
N ILE A 327 1.85 11.34 26.27
CA ILE A 327 3.14 10.91 26.77
C ILE A 327 4.15 12.00 26.44
N ALA A 328 4.65 12.69 27.46
CA ALA A 328 5.50 13.87 27.30
C ALA A 328 6.69 13.70 26.34
N MET A 329 7.37 12.53 26.37
CA MET A 329 8.50 12.25 25.46
C MET A 329 8.05 12.05 24.01
N HIS A 330 6.87 11.44 23.81
CA HIS A 330 6.28 11.28 22.49
C HIS A 330 5.79 12.62 21.94
N ASP A 331 5.05 13.38 22.74
CA ASP A 331 4.53 14.69 22.37
C ASP A 331 5.67 15.67 22.03
N ALA A 332 6.80 15.58 22.73
CA ALA A 332 7.99 16.38 22.43
C ALA A 332 8.59 16.08 21.04
N VAL A 333 8.58 14.81 20.60
CA VAL A 333 9.08 14.46 19.25
C VAL A 333 8.06 14.79 18.16
N ASP A 334 6.76 14.65 18.43
CA ASP A 334 5.69 15.09 17.53
C ASP A 334 5.71 16.60 17.29
N ASP A 335 5.85 17.38 18.35
CA ASP A 335 6.06 18.82 18.26
C ASP A 335 7.30 19.18 17.43
N LEU A 336 8.39 18.42 17.60
CA LEU A 336 9.62 18.61 16.84
C LEU A 336 9.40 18.29 15.34
N ALA A 337 8.63 17.24 15.03
CA ALA A 337 8.28 16.88 13.67
C ALA A 337 7.36 17.93 13.02
N LYS A 338 6.33 18.40 13.73
CA LYS A 338 5.41 19.47 13.31
C LYS A 338 6.15 20.78 13.03
N LYS A 339 7.03 21.21 13.93
CA LYS A 339 7.89 22.40 13.74
C LYS A 339 8.84 22.22 12.56
N GLY A 340 9.35 21.00 12.37
CA GLY A 340 10.22 20.61 11.27
C GLY A 340 9.58 20.72 9.88
N ARG A 341 8.24 20.65 9.75
CA ARG A 341 7.54 20.78 8.46
C ARG A 341 7.76 22.14 7.78
N LYS A 342 7.93 23.22 8.56
CA LYS A 342 8.14 24.59 8.05
C LYS A 342 9.45 24.76 7.28
N PHE A 343 10.41 23.86 7.46
CA PHE A 343 11.67 23.87 6.71
C PHE A 343 11.45 23.20 5.35
N ASN A 344 11.10 24.03 4.36
CA ASN A 344 10.85 23.61 2.97
C ASN A 344 12.03 22.79 2.44
N SER A 345 11.80 21.49 2.33
CA SER A 345 12.84 20.46 2.26
C SER A 345 13.35 20.24 0.84
N GLN A 346 14.11 21.21 0.33
CA GLN A 346 14.64 21.19 -1.05
C GLN A 346 15.81 20.20 -1.26
N ASN A 347 16.40 19.67 -0.17
CA ASN A 347 17.58 18.78 -0.22
C ASN A 347 17.33 17.33 0.20
N VAL A 348 16.15 16.77 -0.11
CA VAL A 348 15.84 15.36 0.17
C VAL A 348 15.71 14.61 -1.15
N PRO A 349 16.15 13.34 -1.27
CA PRO A 349 15.90 12.56 -2.48
C PRO A 349 14.41 12.33 -2.71
N ALA A 350 13.88 12.43 -3.94
CA ALA A 350 12.49 12.12 -4.23
C ALA A 350 12.26 10.59 -4.23
N TRP A 351 11.26 10.11 -3.50
CA TRP A 351 10.91 8.69 -3.55
C TRP A 351 10.07 8.35 -4.77
N ILE A 352 10.41 7.27 -5.47
CA ILE A 352 9.68 6.85 -6.67
C ILE A 352 8.21 6.61 -6.35
N THR A 353 7.90 5.99 -5.20
CA THR A 353 6.53 5.75 -4.74
C THR A 353 5.75 7.04 -4.54
N ASP A 354 6.35 8.08 -3.98
CA ASP A 354 5.71 9.38 -3.79
C ASP A 354 5.49 10.10 -5.12
N ILE A 355 6.48 10.08 -6.01
CA ILE A 355 6.34 10.64 -7.36
C ILE A 355 5.18 9.95 -8.07
N VAL A 356 5.15 8.61 -8.08
CA VAL A 356 4.10 7.82 -8.73
C VAL A 356 2.73 8.08 -8.08
N THR A 357 2.66 8.21 -6.76
CA THR A 357 1.42 8.51 -6.03
C THR A 357 0.94 9.92 -6.32
N SER A 358 1.84 10.87 -6.44
CA SER A 358 1.52 12.24 -6.81
C SER A 358 1.03 12.33 -8.26
N ILE A 359 1.71 11.65 -9.19
CA ILE A 359 1.26 11.54 -10.59
C ILE A 359 -0.07 10.83 -10.68
N LYS A 360 -0.30 9.77 -9.90
CA LYS A 360 -1.62 9.15 -9.77
C LYS A 360 -2.65 10.20 -9.42
N ARG A 361 -2.43 11.05 -8.42
CA ARG A 361 -3.39 12.12 -8.09
C ARG A 361 -3.61 13.07 -9.26
N VAL A 362 -2.55 13.51 -9.96
CA VAL A 362 -2.67 14.44 -11.10
C VAL A 362 -3.34 13.81 -12.33
N ARG A 363 -3.12 12.52 -12.62
CA ARG A 363 -3.70 11.83 -13.79
C ARG A 363 -5.05 11.17 -13.51
N VAL A 364 -5.19 10.59 -12.33
CA VAL A 364 -6.38 9.81 -11.93
C VAL A 364 -7.48 10.76 -11.46
N ARG A 365 -7.19 11.86 -10.75
CA ARG A 365 -8.27 12.78 -10.29
C ARG A 365 -9.06 13.39 -11.45
N PRO A 366 -8.45 13.91 -12.53
CA PRO A 366 -9.21 14.40 -13.68
C PRO A 366 -9.97 13.30 -14.40
N ALA A 367 -9.38 12.10 -14.57
CA ALA A 367 -10.06 10.98 -15.21
C ALA A 367 -11.26 10.48 -14.37
N LEU A 368 -11.11 10.37 -13.05
CA LEU A 368 -12.20 10.07 -12.12
C LEU A 368 -13.23 11.21 -12.04
N ALA A 369 -12.81 12.46 -12.19
CA ALA A 369 -13.69 13.63 -12.23
C ALA A 369 -14.49 13.70 -13.55
N LEU A 370 -13.88 13.34 -14.68
CA LEU A 370 -14.57 13.14 -15.96
C LEU A 370 -15.62 12.02 -15.87
N MET A 371 -15.30 10.94 -15.17
CA MET A 371 -16.25 9.86 -14.82
C MET A 371 -17.24 10.24 -13.70
N SER A 372 -17.14 11.46 -13.17
CA SER A 372 -18.03 12.07 -12.18
C SER A 372 -18.60 13.39 -12.71
N GLN A 373 -18.84 13.44 -14.02
CA GLN A 373 -19.51 14.58 -14.65
C GLN A 373 -21.01 14.59 -14.32
N PRO A 374 -21.57 15.77 -13.92
CA PRO A 374 -22.93 15.94 -13.39
C PRO A 374 -24.06 15.49 -14.30
N GLN A 375 -23.74 15.17 -15.56
CA GLN A 375 -24.67 14.75 -16.59
C GLN A 375 -24.97 13.23 -16.56
N THR A 376 -24.21 12.43 -15.80
CA THR A 376 -24.40 10.97 -15.78
C THR A 376 -25.58 10.55 -14.90
N HIS A 377 -26.34 9.53 -15.34
CA HIS A 377 -27.47 8.98 -14.56
C HIS A 377 -27.04 8.57 -13.14
N ARG A 378 -25.88 7.94 -13.03
CA ARG A 378 -25.30 7.52 -11.75
C ARG A 378 -25.11 8.70 -10.78
N GLN A 379 -24.53 9.81 -11.24
CA GLN A 379 -24.30 10.96 -10.36
C GLN A 379 -25.62 11.59 -9.87
N LYS A 380 -26.65 11.63 -10.72
CA LYS A 380 -27.99 12.08 -10.31
C LYS A 380 -28.62 11.19 -9.23
N MET A 381 -28.22 9.92 -9.17
CA MET A 381 -28.71 8.95 -8.17
C MET A 381 -27.87 8.93 -6.89
N THR A 382 -26.55 9.11 -6.98
CA THR A 382 -25.65 8.93 -5.83
C THR A 382 -25.08 10.22 -5.26
N GLU A 383 -25.37 11.38 -5.85
CA GLU A 383 -24.80 12.69 -5.44
C GLU A 383 -23.27 12.69 -5.32
N GLY A 384 -22.61 11.81 -6.10
CA GLY A 384 -21.16 11.65 -6.06
C GLY A 384 -20.63 10.62 -5.05
N SER A 385 -21.48 9.94 -4.26
CA SER A 385 -21.07 8.90 -3.31
C SER A 385 -20.26 7.78 -4.01
N ALA A 386 -19.20 7.34 -3.33
CA ALA A 386 -18.37 6.22 -3.76
C ALA A 386 -19.06 4.90 -3.37
N PRO A 387 -19.00 3.85 -4.21
CA PRO A 387 -19.77 2.62 -3.99
C PRO A 387 -19.20 1.71 -2.87
N HIS A 388 -18.36 2.22 -1.97
CA HIS A 388 -17.54 1.38 -1.10
C HIS A 388 -17.55 1.82 0.37
N ALA A 389 -18.72 1.68 0.99
CA ALA A 389 -18.75 1.21 2.36
C ALA A 389 -19.24 -0.24 2.29
N ALA A 390 -18.43 -1.19 2.76
CA ALA A 390 -18.84 -2.59 2.87
C ALA A 390 -20.14 -2.65 3.69
N ASN A 391 -21.26 -2.93 3.03
CA ASN A 391 -22.52 -3.02 3.75
C ASN A 391 -22.67 -4.44 4.28
N ALA A 392 -22.38 -4.61 5.58
CA ALA A 392 -22.59 -5.88 6.26
C ALA A 392 -24.04 -6.40 6.07
N ARG A 393 -25.03 -5.49 5.95
CA ARG A 393 -26.46 -5.79 5.88
C ARG A 393 -26.96 -6.21 4.50
N LEU A 394 -26.27 -5.87 3.42
CA LEU A 394 -26.72 -6.27 2.07
C LEU A 394 -26.20 -7.66 1.71
N THR A 395 -27.09 -8.50 1.17
CA THR A 395 -26.70 -9.75 0.49
C THR A 395 -26.10 -9.43 -0.89
N ARG A 396 -25.49 -10.43 -1.54
CA ARG A 396 -25.00 -10.29 -2.93
C ARG A 396 -26.09 -9.78 -3.87
N SER A 397 -27.29 -10.35 -3.82
CA SER A 397 -28.44 -9.91 -4.62
C SER A 397 -28.77 -8.43 -4.36
N GLY A 398 -28.74 -7.99 -3.09
CA GLY A 398 -28.95 -6.60 -2.71
C GLY A 398 -27.87 -5.65 -3.26
N GLU A 399 -26.59 -6.02 -3.17
CA GLU A 399 -25.47 -5.24 -3.75
C GLU A 399 -25.62 -5.09 -5.27
N VAL A 400 -25.97 -6.18 -5.95
CA VAL A 400 -26.14 -6.19 -7.41
C VAL A 400 -27.32 -5.33 -7.82
N MET A 401 -28.45 -5.45 -7.12
CA MET A 401 -29.64 -4.63 -7.40
C MET A 401 -29.34 -3.14 -7.21
N LEU A 402 -28.65 -2.77 -6.13
CA LEU A 402 -28.22 -1.40 -5.88
C LEU A 402 -27.26 -0.90 -6.97
N ALA A 403 -26.28 -1.70 -7.37
CA ALA A 403 -25.35 -1.36 -8.44
C ALA A 403 -26.07 -1.18 -9.79
N GLN A 404 -27.04 -2.04 -10.10
CA GLN A 404 -27.89 -1.92 -11.30
C GLN A 404 -28.75 -0.65 -11.27
N PHE A 405 -29.27 -0.25 -10.10
CA PHE A 405 -29.98 1.01 -9.96
C PHE A 405 -29.08 2.21 -10.22
N ARG A 406 -27.89 2.23 -9.60
CA ARG A 406 -26.91 3.29 -9.81
C ARG A 406 -26.43 3.39 -11.26
N CYS A 407 -26.32 2.26 -11.97
CA CYS A 407 -25.94 2.21 -13.38
C CYS A 407 -27.12 2.41 -14.36
N GLY A 408 -28.34 2.64 -13.88
CA GLY A 408 -29.54 2.76 -14.72
C GLY A 408 -29.84 1.49 -15.54
N SER A 409 -29.28 0.35 -15.14
CA SER A 409 -29.27 -0.90 -15.90
C SER A 409 -30.26 -1.94 -15.36
N SER A 410 -31.05 -1.58 -14.35
CA SER A 410 -32.08 -2.44 -13.76
C SER A 410 -33.25 -2.64 -14.71
N THR A 411 -33.76 -3.87 -14.78
CA THR A 411 -35.01 -4.21 -15.48
C THR A 411 -36.20 -3.45 -14.90
N LYS A 412 -36.16 -3.14 -13.60
CA LYS A 412 -37.11 -2.29 -12.87
C LYS A 412 -37.06 -0.82 -13.28
N PHE A 413 -36.23 -0.44 -14.24
CA PHE A 413 -36.24 0.89 -14.88
C PHE A 413 -36.63 0.86 -16.36
N GLY A 414 -37.24 -0.24 -16.84
CA GLY A 414 -37.72 -0.32 -18.23
C GLY A 414 -36.62 -0.28 -19.28
N ILE A 415 -35.39 -0.68 -18.94
CA ILE A 415 -34.24 -0.65 -19.87
C ILE A 415 -34.50 -1.41 -21.18
N PHE A 416 -35.24 -2.52 -21.11
CA PHE A 416 -35.64 -3.27 -22.31
C PHE A 416 -36.53 -2.46 -23.24
N GLN A 417 -37.45 -1.65 -22.69
CA GLN A 417 -38.33 -0.80 -23.50
C GLN A 417 -37.53 0.32 -24.19
N ARG A 418 -36.54 0.91 -23.51
CA ARG A 418 -35.62 1.91 -24.09
C ARG A 418 -34.71 1.36 -25.20
N ILE A 419 -34.33 0.09 -25.12
CA ILE A 419 -33.50 -0.58 -26.16
C ILE A 419 -34.34 -0.88 -27.40
N LEU A 420 -35.61 -1.27 -27.23
CA LEU A 420 -36.52 -1.67 -28.31
C LEU A 420 -37.18 -0.47 -29.01
N GLU A 421 -37.44 0.60 -28.26
CA GLU A 421 -38.08 1.83 -28.75
C GLU A 421 -37.04 2.96 -28.72
N HIS A 422 -36.30 3.13 -29.83
CA HIS A 422 -35.26 4.16 -30.03
C HIS A 422 -35.70 5.64 -29.83
N SER A 423 -36.86 5.90 -29.23
CA SER A 423 -37.45 7.24 -29.05
C SER A 423 -38.02 7.50 -27.65
N THR A 424 -37.62 6.75 -26.63
CA THR A 424 -38.03 7.08 -25.26
C THR A 424 -36.97 7.94 -24.61
N GLU A 425 -37.37 9.14 -24.16
CA GLU A 425 -36.55 9.97 -23.28
C GLU A 425 -36.15 9.17 -22.03
N ALA A 426 -35.13 9.62 -21.29
CA ALA A 426 -34.60 8.91 -20.12
C ALA A 426 -35.55 8.97 -18.91
N GLU A 427 -36.84 8.76 -19.14
CA GLU A 427 -37.92 8.81 -18.17
C GLU A 427 -38.13 7.43 -17.55
N CYS A 428 -38.60 7.44 -16.31
CA CYS A 428 -39.03 6.23 -15.64
C CYS A 428 -40.30 5.68 -16.31
N ARG A 429 -40.26 4.39 -16.71
CA ARG A 429 -41.36 3.65 -17.36
C ARG A 429 -42.72 3.76 -16.65
N TRP A 430 -42.73 3.98 -15.34
CA TRP A 430 -43.97 4.02 -14.55
C TRP A 430 -44.54 5.42 -14.30
N CYS A 431 -43.74 6.50 -14.42
CA CYS A 431 -44.22 7.85 -14.10
C CYS A 431 -44.06 8.91 -15.19
N LYS A 432 -43.35 8.63 -16.31
CA LYS A 432 -43.23 9.52 -17.48
C LYS A 432 -42.81 10.98 -17.16
N GLU A 433 -41.93 11.19 -16.18
CA GLU A 433 -41.31 12.50 -15.96
C GLU A 433 -40.03 12.65 -16.78
N ALA A 434 -40.01 13.66 -17.65
CA ALA A 434 -38.88 14.08 -18.49
C ALA A 434 -37.62 14.35 -17.69
N ALA A 435 -36.50 13.78 -18.13
CA ALA A 435 -35.19 14.27 -17.72
C ALA A 435 -35.05 15.71 -18.23
N GLU A 436 -34.81 16.67 -17.33
CA GLU A 436 -34.51 18.07 -17.70
C GLU A 436 -33.58 18.13 -18.92
N LYS A 437 -34.06 18.82 -19.96
CA LYS A 437 -33.56 18.79 -21.33
C LYS A 437 -32.04 18.97 -21.42
N ALA A 438 -31.34 17.98 -21.97
CA ALA A 438 -30.02 18.20 -22.57
C ALA A 438 -30.18 18.66 -24.03
N PRO A 439 -29.34 19.58 -24.54
CA PRO A 439 -29.50 20.11 -25.89
C PRO A 439 -29.21 19.05 -26.96
N ALA A 440 -30.11 18.98 -27.95
CA ALA A 440 -30.14 17.96 -28.98
C ALA A 440 -28.95 18.05 -29.96
N SER A 441 -28.20 16.95 -30.09
CA SER A 441 -27.23 16.74 -31.17
C SER A 441 -27.81 15.72 -32.17
N LYS A 442 -28.23 16.22 -33.33
CA LYS A 442 -28.81 15.45 -34.46
C LYS A 442 -27.77 14.50 -35.07
N ARG A 443 -28.16 13.25 -35.42
CA ARG A 443 -27.63 12.48 -36.58
C ARG A 443 -28.40 11.16 -36.86
N PRO A 444 -28.19 10.50 -38.03
CA PRO A 444 -29.25 10.17 -38.99
C PRO A 444 -29.76 8.72 -38.93
N ARG A 445 -30.93 8.51 -39.56
CA ARG A 445 -31.72 7.26 -39.57
C ARG A 445 -31.16 6.18 -40.51
N SER A 446 -31.27 4.92 -40.09
CA SER A 446 -31.30 3.73 -40.97
C SER A 446 -32.25 2.66 -40.40
N PRO A 447 -32.76 1.72 -41.21
CA PRO A 447 -34.12 1.20 -41.07
C PRO A 447 -34.26 -0.07 -40.21
N ARG A 448 -35.48 -0.19 -39.67
CA ARG A 448 -36.01 -1.21 -38.75
C ARG A 448 -36.17 -2.57 -39.43
N VAL A 449 -35.78 -3.65 -38.75
CA VAL A 449 -36.28 -5.01 -39.02
C VAL A 449 -36.95 -5.52 -37.76
N THR A 450 -38.24 -5.83 -37.87
CA THR A 450 -39.10 -6.41 -36.84
C THR A 450 -38.97 -7.93 -36.84
N LEU A 451 -38.88 -8.55 -35.65
CA LEU A 451 -39.19 -9.97 -35.46
C LEU A 451 -39.85 -10.18 -34.09
N GLU A 452 -40.93 -10.95 -34.14
CA GLU A 452 -41.96 -11.14 -33.12
C GLU A 452 -41.49 -12.00 -31.95
N VAL A 453 -42.15 -11.77 -30.80
CA VAL A 453 -41.93 -12.43 -29.52
C VAL A 453 -42.91 -13.59 -29.36
N VAL A 454 -42.41 -14.76 -28.96
CA VAL A 454 -43.21 -15.80 -28.31
C VAL A 454 -42.70 -15.91 -26.87
N GLY A 455 -43.62 -15.73 -25.92
CA GLY A 455 -43.34 -15.67 -24.49
C GLY A 455 -43.48 -17.03 -23.80
N GLU A 456 -42.74 -17.19 -22.71
CA GLU A 456 -43.04 -18.15 -21.66
C GLU A 456 -42.90 -17.46 -20.29
N LYS A 457 -43.89 -17.70 -19.43
CA LYS A 457 -44.05 -17.18 -18.08
C LYS A 457 -43.03 -17.84 -17.14
N ALA A 458 -42.45 -17.05 -16.22
CA ALA A 458 -41.83 -17.56 -15.00
C ALA A 458 -42.36 -16.77 -13.81
N ALA A 459 -42.72 -17.52 -12.76
CA ALA A 459 -43.46 -17.11 -11.58
C ALA A 459 -42.78 -16.00 -10.76
N GLU A 460 -43.63 -15.17 -10.17
CA GLU A 460 -43.29 -14.05 -9.29
C GLU A 460 -43.18 -14.55 -7.85
N ASP A 461 -42.04 -14.33 -7.21
CA ASP A 461 -41.92 -14.31 -5.75
C ASP A 461 -42.27 -12.88 -5.28
N GLU A 462 -43.52 -12.71 -4.85
CA GLU A 462 -43.99 -11.56 -4.09
C GLU A 462 -43.65 -11.76 -2.60
N ASP A 463 -42.58 -11.12 -2.12
CA ASP A 463 -42.44 -10.75 -0.70
C ASP A 463 -41.26 -9.79 -0.52
N ALA A 464 -41.49 -8.50 -0.83
CA ALA A 464 -40.64 -7.38 -0.36
C ALA A 464 -41.23 -5.98 -0.57
N VAL A 465 -42.46 -5.82 -1.08
CA VAL A 465 -43.00 -4.50 -1.48
C VAL A 465 -44.42 -4.27 -0.94
N SER A 466 -44.62 -4.38 0.37
CA SER A 466 -45.91 -4.10 1.02
C SER A 466 -45.87 -2.98 2.06
N VAL A 467 -44.87 -2.10 1.99
CA VAL A 467 -44.90 -0.84 2.75
C VAL A 467 -44.57 0.29 1.79
N LEU A 468 -45.35 1.38 1.85
CA LEU A 468 -45.29 2.65 1.10
C LEU A 468 -46.38 2.88 0.03
N SER A 469 -47.65 2.86 0.44
CA SER A 469 -48.61 3.91 0.06
C SER A 469 -48.38 5.08 1.05
N GLU A 470 -48.37 6.37 0.73
CA GLU A 470 -49.11 7.19 -0.23
C GLU A 470 -48.24 8.42 -0.63
N GLY A 471 -48.37 8.90 -1.87
CA GLY A 471 -48.10 10.32 -2.18
C GLY A 471 -46.70 10.80 -2.59
N ALA A 472 -45.74 9.94 -2.97
CA ALA A 472 -44.44 10.39 -3.50
C ALA A 472 -44.11 9.76 -4.86
N SER A 473 -43.65 10.56 -5.83
CA SER A 473 -43.29 10.05 -7.17
C SER A 473 -42.15 9.02 -7.06
N SER A 474 -42.26 7.88 -7.75
CA SER A 474 -41.39 6.72 -7.53
C SER A 474 -39.92 6.90 -7.94
N THR A 475 -39.59 7.95 -8.71
CA THR A 475 -38.21 8.43 -8.92
C THR A 475 -37.62 9.05 -7.66
N SER A 476 -38.44 9.77 -6.88
CA SER A 476 -38.10 10.17 -5.52
C SER A 476 -37.94 8.94 -4.63
N THR A 477 -38.78 7.91 -4.78
CA THR A 477 -38.69 6.67 -3.97
C THR A 477 -37.42 5.88 -4.24
N VAL A 478 -36.99 5.66 -5.49
CA VAL A 478 -35.71 4.97 -5.74
C VAL A 478 -34.52 5.84 -5.35
N ARG A 479 -34.58 7.16 -5.57
CA ARG A 479 -33.58 8.08 -5.04
C ARG A 479 -33.54 8.03 -3.51
N HIS A 480 -34.69 7.95 -2.83
CA HIS A 480 -34.80 7.82 -1.39
C HIS A 480 -34.32 6.45 -0.92
N ILE A 481 -34.55 5.36 -1.64
CA ILE A 481 -34.03 4.02 -1.31
C ILE A 481 -32.51 4.01 -1.46
N VAL A 482 -31.98 4.51 -2.58
CA VAL A 482 -30.52 4.61 -2.80
C VAL A 482 -29.90 5.52 -1.74
N LYS A 483 -30.49 6.69 -1.47
CA LYS A 483 -30.04 7.60 -0.41
C LYS A 483 -30.15 6.99 0.98
N ALA A 484 -31.24 6.30 1.31
CA ALA A 484 -31.45 5.68 2.61
C ALA A 484 -30.47 4.52 2.84
N ILE A 485 -30.21 3.71 1.80
CA ILE A 485 -29.18 2.67 1.84
C ILE A 485 -27.80 3.33 1.97
N ASP A 486 -27.49 4.36 1.17
CA ASP A 486 -26.20 5.07 1.24
C ASP A 486 -25.99 5.74 2.61
N GLN A 487 -27.01 6.39 3.18
CA GLN A 487 -26.98 7.02 4.50
C GLN A 487 -26.85 5.98 5.62
N ALA A 488 -27.57 4.86 5.52
CA ALA A 488 -27.43 3.74 6.46
C ALA A 488 -26.07 3.02 6.35
N THR A 489 -25.29 3.30 5.30
CA THR A 489 -23.94 2.74 5.07
C THR A 489 -22.80 3.67 5.45
N GLN A 490 -23.07 4.93 5.80
CA GLN A 490 -22.00 5.82 6.27
C GLN A 490 -21.61 5.41 7.70
N PRO A 491 -20.29 5.35 8.03
CA PRO A 491 -19.89 5.23 9.43
C PRO A 491 -20.48 6.42 10.21
N PRO A 492 -20.89 6.23 11.49
CA PRO A 492 -21.51 7.29 12.25
C PRO A 492 -20.59 8.50 12.25
N GLN A 493 -21.05 9.60 11.68
CA GLN A 493 -20.41 10.89 11.90
C GLN A 493 -20.53 11.13 13.40
N THR A 494 -19.40 11.27 14.08
CA THR A 494 -19.37 11.80 15.44
C THR A 494 -19.97 13.19 15.39
N ALA A 495 -21.29 13.26 15.60
CA ALA A 495 -21.96 14.51 15.88
C ALA A 495 -21.28 15.08 17.12
N ALA A 496 -20.78 16.31 17.00
CA ALA A 496 -20.30 17.08 18.13
C ALA A 496 -21.34 17.00 19.25
N SER A 497 -20.98 16.37 20.36
CA SER A 497 -21.86 16.30 21.52
C SER A 497 -22.12 17.73 22.01
N PRO A 498 -23.39 18.12 22.22
CA PRO A 498 -23.69 19.38 22.87
C PRO A 498 -23.19 19.32 24.31
N SER A 499 -22.63 20.45 24.76
CA SER A 499 -22.06 20.65 26.10
C SER A 499 -22.99 20.15 27.21
N PRO A 500 -22.48 19.44 28.24
CA PRO A 500 -23.31 18.97 29.34
C PRO A 500 -23.73 20.14 30.26
N PRO A 501 -24.99 20.17 30.73
CA PRO A 501 -25.43 21.13 31.73
C PRO A 501 -24.90 20.80 33.13
N ARG A 502 -24.91 21.85 33.93
CA ARG A 502 -24.28 22.06 35.24
C ARG A 502 -24.82 21.12 36.34
N LYS A 503 -23.88 20.67 37.19
CA LYS A 503 -24.01 19.84 38.40
C LYS A 503 -25.25 20.11 39.28
N GLN A 504 -25.83 19.02 39.83
CA GLN A 504 -26.42 19.01 41.17
C GLN A 504 -25.99 17.78 41.98
N LYS A 505 -25.67 18.04 43.26
CA LYS A 505 -25.24 17.12 44.32
C LYS A 505 -26.38 16.22 44.80
N ARG A 506 -26.04 14.99 45.25
CA ARG A 506 -26.45 14.35 46.52
C ARG A 506 -25.77 12.97 46.61
N THR A 507 -24.78 12.78 47.49
CA THR A 507 -24.84 12.22 48.88
C THR A 507 -25.26 10.76 48.96
N GLY A 508 -24.38 9.90 49.50
CA GLY A 508 -24.78 8.57 50.01
C GLY A 508 -23.65 7.52 50.08
N THR A 509 -22.92 7.52 51.20
CA THR A 509 -22.52 6.34 52.03
C THR A 509 -21.88 5.07 51.42
N THR A 510 -20.67 4.80 51.94
CA THR A 510 -19.83 3.57 52.05
C THR A 510 -20.47 2.45 52.90
N PRO A 511 -19.77 1.32 53.24
CA PRO A 511 -18.77 0.48 52.56
C PRO A 511 -19.05 -1.05 52.69
N ALA A 512 -18.26 -1.89 52.03
CA ALA A 512 -17.82 -3.23 52.48
C ALA A 512 -16.79 -3.72 51.44
N GLU A 513 -15.79 -4.55 51.68
CA GLU A 513 -15.01 -5.09 52.80
C GLU A 513 -14.04 -6.08 52.09
N GLU A 514 -13.07 -6.61 52.81
CA GLU A 514 -11.85 -7.27 52.35
C GLU A 514 -12.05 -8.59 51.57
N VAL A 515 -11.01 -9.05 50.86
CA VAL A 515 -10.26 -10.28 51.24
C VAL A 515 -8.99 -10.41 50.38
N GLN A 516 -7.87 -10.54 51.07
CA GLN A 516 -6.54 -10.90 50.57
C GLN A 516 -6.43 -12.39 50.23
N ALA A 517 -5.61 -12.77 49.24
CA ALA A 517 -4.98 -14.09 49.22
C ALA A 517 -3.60 -14.07 48.53
N SER A 518 -2.60 -14.27 49.38
CA SER A 518 -1.18 -14.66 49.24
C SER A 518 -0.65 -15.33 47.97
N SER A 519 0.57 -14.92 47.62
CA SER A 519 1.60 -15.60 46.81
C SER A 519 2.14 -16.89 47.47
N PRO A 520 2.90 -17.69 46.71
CA PRO A 520 4.19 -18.17 47.23
C PRO A 520 5.36 -18.06 46.24
N THR A 521 6.54 -18.16 46.84
CA THR A 521 7.87 -17.72 46.39
C THR A 521 8.77 -18.88 45.92
N VAL A 522 9.72 -18.53 45.02
CA VAL A 522 11.14 -18.96 44.92
C VAL A 522 11.49 -20.41 44.55
N LYS A 523 12.38 -20.57 43.54
CA LYS A 523 13.68 -21.26 43.67
C LYS A 523 14.62 -21.05 42.47
N ASP A 524 15.85 -20.66 42.81
CA ASP A 524 17.06 -20.54 41.97
C ASP A 524 17.51 -21.89 41.38
N GLN A 525 18.27 -21.84 40.27
CA GLN A 525 19.51 -22.64 40.08
C GLN A 525 20.30 -22.30 38.78
N ALA A 526 21.51 -21.77 39.01
CA ALA A 526 22.85 -22.02 38.42
C ALA A 526 23.12 -22.30 36.90
N GLU A 527 24.09 -21.56 36.36
CA GLU A 527 24.86 -21.77 35.11
C GLU A 527 26.03 -22.78 35.25
N PRO A 528 26.49 -23.36 34.12
CA PRO A 528 27.89 -23.78 33.93
C PRO A 528 28.56 -23.29 32.60
N PRO A 529 29.89 -23.48 32.40
CA PRO A 529 30.82 -22.44 31.92
C PRO A 529 31.38 -22.55 30.47
N GLU A 530 32.12 -21.50 30.07
CA GLU A 530 32.79 -21.23 28.78
C GLU A 530 34.08 -22.04 28.48
N GLN A 531 34.40 -22.19 27.18
CA GLN A 531 35.73 -22.57 26.64
C GLN A 531 36.09 -21.81 25.33
N PRO A 532 37.38 -21.70 24.94
CA PRO A 532 37.97 -20.51 24.32
C PRO A 532 38.17 -20.54 22.78
N ALA A 533 38.43 -19.37 22.20
CA ALA A 533 38.58 -19.09 20.76
C ALA A 533 40.03 -19.19 20.22
N PRO A 534 40.25 -19.42 18.91
CA PRO A 534 41.56 -19.20 18.29
C PRO A 534 41.62 -18.15 17.16
N PHE A 535 42.68 -17.32 17.27
CA PHE A 535 43.61 -16.80 16.25
C PHE A 535 43.14 -16.08 14.95
N CYS A 536 43.53 -14.80 14.84
CA CYS A 536 43.59 -14.02 13.59
C CYS A 536 44.89 -14.28 12.81
N ARG A 537 44.82 -14.42 11.47
CA ARG A 537 45.97 -14.29 10.54
C ARG A 537 45.72 -13.18 9.51
N ALA A 538 46.80 -12.49 9.16
CA ALA A 538 46.89 -11.26 8.37
C ALA A 538 46.48 -11.40 6.89
N ALA A 539 46.13 -10.24 6.30
CA ALA A 539 45.61 -10.07 4.94
C ALA A 539 46.66 -10.35 3.83
N ARG A 540 46.25 -11.12 2.80
CA ARG A 540 46.96 -11.22 1.51
C ARG A 540 46.15 -10.46 0.45
N THR A 541 46.87 -9.72 -0.38
CA THR A 541 46.41 -8.98 -1.57
C THR A 541 45.59 -9.89 -2.51
N GLU A 542 44.31 -9.53 -2.75
CA GLU A 542 43.37 -10.31 -3.56
C GLU A 542 43.59 -10.07 -5.07
N GLN A 543 44.35 -10.95 -5.74
CA GLN A 543 44.27 -11.09 -7.19
C GLN A 543 42.97 -11.82 -7.55
N ARG A 544 42.03 -11.11 -8.20
CA ARG A 544 40.78 -11.67 -8.70
C ARG A 544 41.03 -12.56 -9.92
N VAL A 545 40.44 -13.75 -9.92
CA VAL A 545 40.57 -14.77 -10.99
C VAL A 545 39.19 -15.15 -11.48
N PHE A 546 39.02 -15.41 -12.77
CA PHE A 546 37.71 -15.70 -13.36
C PHE A 546 37.62 -17.14 -13.90
N CYS A 547 36.40 -17.68 -13.96
CA CYS A 547 36.14 -18.98 -14.57
C CYS A 547 36.10 -18.86 -16.10
N PRO A 548 36.88 -19.63 -16.86
CA PRO A 548 36.86 -19.55 -18.32
C PRO A 548 35.56 -20.11 -18.94
N GLU A 549 34.81 -20.95 -18.22
CA GLU A 549 33.59 -21.58 -18.72
C GLU A 549 32.36 -20.66 -18.60
N CYS A 550 32.31 -19.83 -17.56
CA CYS A 550 31.12 -19.01 -17.24
C CYS A 550 31.43 -17.55 -16.87
N TYR A 551 32.70 -17.15 -16.94
CA TYR A 551 33.20 -15.79 -16.67
C TYR A 551 32.91 -15.23 -15.26
N SER A 552 32.49 -16.08 -14.32
CA SER A 552 32.30 -15.71 -12.91
C SER A 552 33.64 -15.33 -12.26
N VAL A 553 33.67 -14.25 -11.49
CA VAL A 553 34.89 -13.70 -10.85
C VAL A 553 34.99 -14.17 -9.39
N PHE A 554 36.16 -14.65 -9.00
CA PHE A 554 36.46 -15.19 -7.68
C PHE A 554 37.59 -14.40 -7.03
N SER A 555 37.52 -14.24 -5.71
CA SER A 555 38.54 -13.52 -4.92
C SER A 555 39.86 -14.28 -4.77
N CYS A 556 39.86 -15.59 -5.03
CA CYS A 556 41.06 -16.43 -4.97
C CYS A 556 40.93 -17.71 -5.81
N ARG A 557 42.08 -18.28 -6.17
CA ARG A 557 42.18 -19.51 -6.98
C ARG A 557 41.49 -20.72 -6.36
N SER A 558 41.53 -20.87 -5.04
CA SER A 558 40.87 -21.99 -4.35
C SER A 558 39.35 -21.95 -4.51
N SER A 559 38.75 -20.75 -4.51
CA SER A 559 37.32 -20.57 -4.79
C SER A 559 36.97 -20.93 -6.24
N LEU A 560 37.81 -20.54 -7.20
CA LEU A 560 37.66 -20.92 -8.61
C LEU A 560 37.76 -22.45 -8.82
N VAL A 561 38.72 -23.12 -8.17
CA VAL A 561 38.86 -24.59 -8.25
C VAL A 561 37.62 -25.29 -7.69
N LYS A 562 37.09 -24.81 -6.56
CA LYS A 562 35.86 -25.37 -5.98
C LYS A 562 34.69 -25.19 -6.93
N HIS A 563 34.54 -24.01 -7.53
CA HIS A 563 33.51 -23.72 -8.52
C HIS A 563 33.61 -24.60 -9.78
N LEU A 564 34.81 -24.77 -10.34
CA LEU A 564 35.03 -25.64 -11.51
C LEU A 564 34.65 -27.10 -11.22
N LYS A 565 34.91 -27.58 -10.00
CA LYS A 565 34.52 -28.92 -9.57
C LYS A 565 33.01 -29.06 -9.37
N THR A 566 32.36 -28.07 -8.74
CA THR A 566 30.95 -28.22 -8.34
C THR A 566 29.95 -27.81 -9.41
N MET A 567 30.30 -26.83 -10.25
CA MET A 567 29.37 -26.26 -11.24
C MET A 567 29.65 -26.74 -12.66
N HIS A 568 30.88 -27.16 -12.94
CA HIS A 568 31.31 -27.60 -14.28
C HIS A 568 31.84 -29.05 -14.27
N ASP A 569 31.74 -29.75 -13.14
CA ASP A 569 32.14 -31.15 -12.94
C ASP A 569 33.57 -31.46 -13.42
N VAL A 570 34.47 -30.47 -13.34
CA VAL A 570 35.84 -30.59 -13.84
C VAL A 570 36.67 -31.44 -12.86
N PRO A 571 37.35 -32.52 -13.33
CA PRO A 571 38.18 -33.36 -12.48
C PRO A 571 39.27 -32.58 -11.74
N ALA A 572 39.62 -33.01 -10.52
CA ALA A 572 40.45 -32.23 -9.60
C ALA A 572 41.82 -31.79 -10.14
N LYS A 573 42.50 -32.66 -10.89
CA LYS A 573 43.79 -32.33 -11.54
C LYS A 573 43.60 -31.25 -12.62
N SER A 574 42.56 -31.38 -13.44
CA SER A 574 42.22 -30.44 -14.52
C SER A 574 41.73 -29.08 -13.98
N ALA A 575 40.95 -29.08 -12.90
CA ALA A 575 40.46 -27.85 -12.27
C ALA A 575 41.61 -26.99 -11.70
N ASN A 576 42.60 -27.64 -11.07
CA ASN A 576 43.80 -26.96 -10.59
C ASN A 576 44.65 -26.39 -11.73
N HIS A 577 44.79 -27.12 -12.84
CA HIS A 577 45.51 -26.64 -14.03
C HIS A 577 44.82 -25.44 -14.67
N ARG A 578 43.50 -25.52 -14.91
CA ARG A 578 42.70 -24.42 -15.50
C ARG A 578 42.68 -23.17 -14.61
N ALA A 579 42.58 -23.36 -13.30
CA ALA A 579 42.67 -22.24 -12.36
C ALA A 579 44.09 -21.64 -12.27
N GLY A 580 45.13 -22.34 -12.74
CA GLY A 580 46.49 -21.83 -12.83
C GLY A 580 46.81 -21.08 -14.11
N SER A 581 46.03 -21.31 -15.16
CA SER A 581 46.15 -20.63 -16.46
C SER A 581 45.22 -19.41 -16.58
N SER A 582 44.23 -19.27 -15.69
CA SER A 582 43.40 -18.07 -15.55
C SER A 582 44.19 -16.95 -14.87
N LEU A 583 44.97 -16.19 -15.65
CA LEU A 583 45.55 -14.91 -15.22
C LEU A 583 44.60 -13.76 -15.53
N ALA A 584 44.70 -12.67 -14.77
CA ALA A 584 43.83 -11.49 -14.86
C ALA A 584 43.73 -10.97 -16.31
N ALA A 585 42.52 -10.95 -16.86
CA ALA A 585 42.26 -10.23 -18.11
C ALA A 585 42.52 -8.72 -17.90
N PRO A 586 43.00 -7.99 -18.92
CA PRO A 586 43.24 -6.55 -18.81
C PRO A 586 41.95 -5.84 -18.40
N GLN A 587 42.07 -4.87 -17.49
CA GLN A 587 40.99 -3.94 -17.19
C GLN A 587 40.74 -3.07 -18.42
N ASP A 588 39.97 -3.55 -19.40
CA ASP A 588 39.29 -2.70 -20.38
C ASP A 588 38.18 -3.47 -21.12
N LYS A 589 37.03 -2.81 -21.22
CA LYS A 589 35.73 -3.25 -21.76
C LYS A 589 34.91 -4.13 -20.80
N TRP A 590 34.04 -3.51 -20.00
CA TRP A 590 32.58 -3.38 -20.22
C TRP A 590 31.94 -2.68 -19.02
#